data_AF-A0A7N8XJ53-F1
#
_entry.id   AF-A0A7N8XJ53-F1
#
_cell.length_a   1.000
_cell.length_b   1.000
_cell.length_c   1.000
_cell.angle_alpha   90.00
_cell.angle_beta   90.00
_cell.angle_gamma   90.00
#
_symmetry.space_group_name_H-M   'P 1'
#
loop_
_entity.id
_entity.type
_entity.pdbx_description
1 polymer ?
#
loop_
_entity_poly.entity_id
_entity_poly.type
_entity_poly.pdbx_seq_one_letter_code
_entity_poly.pdbx_strand_id
1 'polypeptide(L)'
;MRKLWRSCKGGGYRWCRRSKGECVGGVECIHRGEEGRVLVVDVVCDGQRIRLISIHAPNDVSARRDFFMSLEKWCTQATIIMGDWNVVMDRRDAGVNNKYGNDVSRKAVWNLMSVGKLVDVWRTLHPNMTAFSRTQVILGKMKLEKILSIIGPSVC
;
A
#
# COMPACT_ATOMS: atom_id res chain seq x y z
N MET A 1 32.75 -5.96 19.61
CA MET A 1 31.88 -4.84 20.04
C MET A 1 30.48 -5.38 20.28
N ARG A 2 30.09 -5.56 21.55
CA ARG A 2 28.81 -6.19 21.95
C ARG A 2 27.66 -5.18 21.81
N LYS A 3 26.65 -5.47 20.98
CA LYS A 3 25.41 -4.68 20.90
C LYS A 3 24.61 -4.89 22.18
N LEU A 4 24.59 -3.89 23.06
CA LEU A 4 23.72 -3.85 24.23
C LEU A 4 22.27 -3.62 23.77
N TRP A 5 21.48 -4.69 23.75
CA TRP A 5 20.03 -4.62 23.80
C TRP A 5 19.63 -4.33 25.23
N ARG A 6 18.97 -3.19 25.49
CA ARG A 6 18.34 -2.93 26.79
C ARG A 6 16.83 -2.95 26.62
N SER A 7 16.20 -3.86 27.35
CA SER A 7 14.77 -3.84 27.61
C SER A 7 14.47 -2.70 28.59
N CYS A 8 13.63 -1.75 28.18
CA CYS A 8 13.06 -0.78 29.11
C CYS A 8 11.86 -1.45 29.82
N LYS A 9 11.91 -1.50 31.15
CA LYS A 9 10.79 -1.98 31.98
C LYS A 9 9.58 -1.07 31.79
N GLY A 10 8.46 -1.67 31.35
CA GLY A 10 7.18 -1.01 31.12
C GLY A 10 6.49 -1.66 29.93
N GLY A 11 5.51 -2.52 30.19
CA GLY A 11 4.87 -3.42 29.22
C GLY A 11 4.15 -2.72 28.07
N GLY A 12 4.89 -2.42 27.00
CA GLY A 12 4.35 -2.00 25.71
C GLY A 12 5.45 -2.05 24.65
N TYR A 13 5.24 -2.82 23.58
CA TYR A 13 6.20 -2.93 22.49
C TYR A 13 6.19 -1.62 21.68
N ARG A 14 7.14 -0.72 21.98
CA ARG A 14 7.36 0.52 21.23
C ARG A 14 8.48 0.30 20.22
N TRP A 15 8.13 0.30 18.94
CA TRP A 15 9.11 0.27 17.85
C TRP A 15 9.42 1.71 17.46
N CYS A 16 10.64 2.18 17.75
CA CYS A 16 11.11 3.49 17.31
C CYS A 16 12.53 3.33 16.75
N ARG A 17 12.69 3.53 15.43
CA ARG A 17 14.01 3.70 14.82
C ARG A 17 14.44 5.14 15.11
N ARG A 18 15.46 5.31 15.94
CA ARG A 18 16.05 6.63 16.24
C ARG A 18 16.56 7.30 14.96
N SER A 19 15.79 8.27 14.46
CA SER A 19 16.28 9.51 13.86
C SER A 19 15.08 10.46 13.70
N LYS A 20 14.99 11.48 14.56
CA LYS A 20 13.87 12.44 14.75
C LYS A 20 12.66 11.85 15.50
N GLY A 21 12.20 12.58 16.51
CA GLY A 21 11.29 12.11 17.56
C GLY A 21 9.81 12.10 17.17
N GLU A 22 9.44 11.33 16.16
CA GLU A 22 8.03 11.10 15.84
C GLU A 22 7.42 10.17 16.90
N CYS A 23 6.39 10.67 17.59
CA CYS A 23 5.68 9.90 18.60
C CYS A 23 4.44 9.29 17.95
N VAL A 24 4.53 8.01 17.56
CA VAL A 24 3.34 7.24 17.19
C VAL A 24 2.58 6.91 18.47
N GLY A 25 1.44 7.58 18.67
CA GLY A 25 0.50 7.34 19.76
C GLY A 25 -0.83 6.82 19.19
N GLY A 26 -1.58 6.04 19.97
CA GLY A 26 -2.94 5.62 19.60
C GLY A 26 -3.03 4.80 18.31
N VAL A 27 -3.14 3.48 18.44
CA VAL A 27 -3.40 2.58 17.30
C VAL A 27 -4.80 2.00 17.47
N GLU A 28 -5.67 2.22 16.49
CA GLU A 28 -7.05 1.79 16.51
C GLU A 28 -7.36 0.94 15.28
N CYS A 29 -7.77 -0.31 15.49
CA CYS A 29 -8.20 -1.18 14.39
C CYS A 29 -9.64 -0.83 14.00
N ILE A 30 -9.82 -0.24 12.82
CA ILE A 30 -11.13 0.18 12.31
C ILE A 30 -11.84 -0.99 11.63
N HIS A 31 -11.09 -1.79 10.86
CA HIS A 31 -11.66 -2.90 10.13
C HIS A 31 -10.63 -4.00 9.89
N ARG A 32 -11.08 -5.24 10.04
CA ARG A 32 -10.34 -6.43 9.64
C ARG A 32 -11.23 -7.26 8.73
N GLY A 33 -10.81 -7.43 7.48
CA GLY A 33 -11.51 -8.29 6.53
C GLY A 33 -11.39 -9.75 6.93
N GLU A 34 -12.47 -10.52 6.74
CA GLU A 34 -12.57 -11.92 7.16
C GLU A 34 -11.49 -12.81 6.52
N GLU A 35 -11.10 -12.53 5.28
CA GLU A 35 -10.06 -13.28 4.56
C GLU A 35 -8.64 -12.72 4.77
N GLY A 36 -8.45 -11.74 5.66
CA GLY A 36 -7.14 -11.10 5.87
C GLY A 36 -6.65 -10.26 4.69
N ARG A 37 -7.51 -10.00 3.69
CA ARG A 37 -7.18 -9.20 2.50
C ARG A 37 -7.19 -7.69 2.73
N VAL A 38 -7.83 -7.23 3.80
CA VAL A 38 -7.90 -5.81 4.17
C VAL A 38 -7.69 -5.66 5.66
N LEU A 39 -6.83 -4.74 6.04
CA LEU A 39 -6.68 -4.24 7.40
C LEU A 39 -6.69 -2.71 7.36
N VAL A 40 -7.62 -2.11 8.09
CA VAL A 40 -7.73 -0.65 8.23
C VAL A 40 -7.41 -0.29 9.67
N VAL A 41 -6.40 0.55 9.84
CA VAL A 41 -5.91 1.00 11.15
C VAL A 41 -5.74 2.50 11.13
N ASP A 42 -6.22 3.17 12.17
CA ASP A 42 -5.89 4.57 12.41
C ASP A 42 -4.70 4.63 13.37
N VAL A 43 -3.73 5.49 13.03
CA VAL A 43 -2.58 5.79 13.87
C VAL A 43 -2.50 7.29 14.08
N VAL A 44 -2.12 7.75 15.28
CA VAL A 44 -1.83 9.16 15.51
C VAL A 44 -0.32 9.38 15.45
N CYS A 45 0.13 10.15 14.48
CA CYS A 45 1.53 10.56 14.35
C CYS A 45 1.59 12.08 14.48
N ASP A 46 2.37 12.58 15.45
CA ASP A 46 2.56 14.02 15.71
C ASP A 46 1.24 14.81 15.82
N GLY A 47 0.24 14.21 16.47
CA GLY A 47 -1.09 14.79 16.66
C GLY A 47 -2.04 14.68 15.46
N GLN A 48 -1.57 14.19 14.32
CA GLN A 48 -2.39 13.94 13.13
C GLN A 48 -2.85 12.48 13.08
N ARG A 49 -4.14 12.27 12.84
CA ARG A 49 -4.70 10.93 12.62
C ARG A 49 -4.49 10.53 11.16
N ILE A 50 -3.68 9.51 10.94
CA ILE A 50 -3.38 8.92 9.64
C ILE A 50 -4.06 7.55 9.57
N ARG A 51 -4.78 7.30 8.48
CA ARG A 51 -5.37 6.00 8.19
C ARG A 51 -4.43 5.15 7.35
N LEU A 52 -4.08 3.98 7.85
CA LEU A 52 -3.29 2.97 7.16
C LEU A 52 -4.23 1.86 6.67
N ILE A 53 -4.21 1.58 5.38
CA ILE A 53 -4.96 0.51 4.75
C ILE A 53 -3.95 -0.48 4.14
N SER A 54 -3.84 -1.66 4.73
CA SER A 54 -3.06 -2.75 4.17
C SER A 54 -3.97 -3.64 3.33
N ILE A 55 -3.62 -3.87 2.07
CA ILE A 55 -4.42 -4.66 1.13
C ILE A 55 -3.67 -5.86 0.54
N HIS A 56 -4.43 -6.88 0.20
CA HIS A 56 -4.02 -7.97 -0.69
C HIS A 56 -5.15 -8.24 -1.69
N ALA A 57 -5.07 -7.59 -2.85
CA ALA A 57 -6.09 -7.65 -3.88
C ALA A 57 -6.14 -9.04 -4.56
N PRO A 58 -7.31 -9.53 -4.96
CA PRO A 58 -7.41 -10.80 -5.69
C PRO A 58 -6.75 -10.76 -7.08
N ASN A 59 -6.39 -11.96 -7.57
CA ASN A 59 -5.88 -12.14 -8.94
C ASN A 59 -6.97 -12.08 -10.00
N ASP A 60 -8.21 -12.47 -9.66
CA ASP A 60 -9.35 -12.36 -10.57
C ASP A 60 -9.72 -10.89 -10.84
N VAL A 61 -9.92 -10.55 -12.11
CA VAL A 61 -10.10 -9.15 -12.55
C VAL A 61 -11.42 -8.56 -12.05
N SER A 62 -12.51 -9.34 -12.09
CA SER A 62 -13.82 -8.90 -11.62
C SER A 62 -13.84 -8.71 -10.11
N ALA A 63 -13.38 -9.70 -9.36
CA ALA A 63 -13.25 -9.62 -7.91
C ALA A 63 -12.33 -8.48 -7.49
N ARG A 64 -11.25 -8.22 -8.24
CA ARG A 64 -10.30 -7.13 -7.98
C ARG A 64 -10.93 -5.76 -8.21
N ARG A 65 -11.75 -5.60 -9.25
CA ARG A 65 -12.51 -4.36 -9.48
C ARG A 65 -13.42 -4.07 -8.29
N ASP A 66 -14.24 -5.04 -7.89
CA ASP A 66 -15.22 -4.86 -6.81
C ASP A 66 -14.53 -4.64 -5.46
N PHE A 67 -13.39 -5.31 -5.25
CA PHE A 67 -12.51 -5.09 -4.11
C PHE A 67 -12.04 -3.64 -4.02
N PHE A 68 -11.52 -3.04 -5.10
CA PHE A 68 -11.08 -1.64 -5.07
C PHE A 68 -12.23 -0.66 -4.84
N MET A 69 -13.40 -0.89 -5.43
CA MET A 69 -14.58 -0.05 -5.18
C MET A 69 -15.01 -0.12 -3.70
N SER A 70 -14.85 -1.27 -3.05
CA SER A 70 -15.15 -1.42 -1.62
C SER A 70 -14.21 -0.65 -0.68
N LEU A 71 -13.02 -0.24 -1.15
CA LEU A 71 -12.04 0.51 -0.35
C LEU A 71 -12.38 2.00 -0.21
N GLU A 72 -13.19 2.55 -1.13
CA GLU A 72 -13.52 3.98 -1.16
C GLU A 72 -14.11 4.46 0.17
N LYS A 73 -14.98 3.66 0.79
CA LYS A 73 -15.63 3.97 2.08
C LYS A 73 -14.66 4.15 3.25
N TRP A 74 -13.46 3.60 3.13
CA TRP A 74 -12.44 3.68 4.19
C TRP A 74 -11.51 4.87 4.01
N CYS A 75 -11.47 5.50 2.83
CA CYS A 75 -10.58 6.62 2.55
C CYS A 75 -10.99 7.87 3.36
N THR A 76 -10.00 8.52 3.96
CA THR A 76 -10.08 9.79 4.67
C THR A 76 -9.14 10.81 4.03
N GLN A 77 -9.08 12.03 4.57
CA GLN A 77 -8.16 13.07 4.10
C GLN A 77 -6.68 12.62 4.18
N ALA A 78 -6.30 11.92 5.25
CA ALA A 78 -4.96 11.39 5.47
C ALA A 78 -4.97 9.86 5.42
N THR A 79 -4.96 9.29 4.20
CA THR A 79 -4.97 7.83 4.00
C THR A 79 -3.71 7.36 3.28
N ILE A 80 -3.10 6.29 3.76
CA ILE A 80 -2.01 5.58 3.09
C ILE A 80 -2.51 4.17 2.81
N ILE A 81 -2.52 3.79 1.52
CA ILE A 81 -2.87 2.45 1.09
C ILE A 81 -1.59 1.75 0.63
N MET A 82 -1.30 0.62 1.25
CA MET A 82 -0.12 -0.18 0.98
C MET A 82 -0.48 -1.65 0.84
N GLY A 83 0.33 -2.38 0.09
CA GLY A 83 0.17 -3.82 -0.07
C GLY A 83 0.13 -4.24 -1.51
N ASP A 84 -0.47 -5.39 -1.77
CA ASP A 84 -0.44 -6.02 -3.07
C ASP A 84 -1.68 -5.69 -3.86
N TRP A 85 -1.50 -5.01 -4.99
CA TRP A 85 -2.60 -4.59 -5.85
C TRP A 85 -2.91 -5.60 -6.95
N ASN A 86 -2.00 -6.54 -7.25
CA ASN A 86 -2.12 -7.49 -8.37
C ASN A 86 -2.63 -6.85 -9.69
N VAL A 87 -2.24 -5.59 -9.94
CA VAL A 87 -2.62 -4.82 -11.12
C VAL A 87 -1.42 -4.01 -11.60
N VAL A 88 -1.20 -4.04 -12.91
CA VAL A 88 -0.16 -3.26 -13.58
C VAL A 88 -0.78 -1.93 -14.03
N MET A 89 -0.39 -0.81 -13.42
CA MET A 89 -1.01 0.50 -13.70
C MET A 89 -0.53 1.17 -14.99
N ASP A 90 0.72 0.90 -15.38
CA ASP A 90 1.34 1.48 -16.57
C ASP A 90 2.05 0.40 -17.39
N ARG A 91 2.13 0.59 -18.71
CA ARG A 91 2.88 -0.32 -19.59
C ARG A 91 4.34 -0.46 -19.16
N ARG A 92 4.92 0.59 -18.57
CA ARG A 92 6.29 0.60 -18.04
C ARG A 92 6.48 -0.31 -16.83
N ASP A 93 5.41 -0.59 -16.07
CA ASP A 93 5.47 -1.53 -14.94
C ASP A 93 5.22 -2.98 -15.38
N ALA A 94 4.96 -3.24 -16.67
CA ALA A 94 4.86 -4.58 -17.22
C ALA A 94 6.26 -5.10 -17.60
N GLY A 95 6.66 -6.26 -17.07
CA GLY A 95 7.86 -6.95 -17.56
C GLY A 95 7.74 -7.31 -19.04
N VAL A 96 8.88 -7.54 -19.71
CA VAL A 96 9.00 -7.84 -21.15
C VAL A 96 8.05 -8.96 -21.63
N ASN A 97 7.75 -9.93 -20.75
CA ASN A 97 6.88 -11.07 -21.05
C ASN A 97 5.45 -10.93 -20.52
N ASN A 98 5.11 -9.83 -19.83
CA ASN A 98 3.78 -9.62 -19.28
C ASN A 98 2.94 -8.83 -20.28
N LYS A 99 1.77 -9.36 -20.66
CA LYS A 99 0.86 -8.64 -21.56
C LYS A 99 0.23 -7.49 -20.78
N TYR A 100 0.55 -6.25 -21.15
CA TYR A 100 -0.22 -5.07 -20.77
C TYR A 100 -1.56 -5.09 -21.53
N GLY A 101 -2.48 -5.96 -21.09
CA GLY A 101 -3.81 -6.13 -21.66
C GLY A 101 -4.80 -5.09 -21.17
N ASN A 102 -6.05 -5.16 -21.64
CA ASN A 102 -7.13 -4.32 -21.12
C ASN A 102 -7.61 -4.87 -19.76
N ASP A 103 -7.24 -4.22 -18.66
CA ASP A 103 -7.64 -4.61 -17.30
C ASP A 103 -8.62 -3.57 -16.76
N VAL A 104 -9.89 -3.98 -16.61
CA VAL A 104 -10.97 -3.11 -16.12
C VAL A 104 -10.78 -2.69 -14.67
N SER A 105 -10.02 -3.44 -13.88
CA SER A 105 -9.73 -3.09 -12.48
C SER A 105 -8.85 -1.84 -12.36
N ARG A 106 -8.05 -1.49 -13.41
CA ARG A 106 -7.29 -0.23 -13.42
C ARG A 106 -8.18 0.99 -13.30
N LYS A 107 -9.35 0.98 -13.95
CA LYS A 107 -10.29 2.10 -13.88
C LYS A 107 -10.81 2.27 -12.45
N ALA A 108 -11.03 1.17 -11.72
CA ALA A 108 -11.41 1.22 -10.32
C ALA A 108 -10.28 1.81 -9.45
N VAL A 109 -9.02 1.48 -9.72
CA VAL A 109 -7.88 2.12 -9.02
C VAL A 109 -7.80 3.62 -9.32
N TRP A 110 -7.95 4.04 -10.58
CA TRP A 110 -7.97 5.46 -10.94
C TRP A 110 -9.11 6.22 -10.27
N ASN A 111 -10.29 5.62 -10.18
CA ASN A 111 -11.42 6.20 -9.47
C ASN A 111 -11.12 6.33 -7.98
N LEU A 112 -10.59 5.27 -7.34
CA LEU A 112 -10.18 5.28 -5.93
C LEU A 112 -9.14 6.38 -5.65
N MET A 113 -8.14 6.51 -6.53
CA MET A 113 -7.14 7.58 -6.45
C MET A 113 -7.76 8.97 -6.60
N SER A 114 -8.69 9.15 -7.55
CA SER A 114 -9.36 10.43 -7.78
C SER A 114 -10.23 10.84 -6.58
N VAL A 115 -11.07 9.93 -6.09
CA VAL A 115 -12.00 10.16 -4.97
C VAL A 115 -11.24 10.39 -3.66
N GLY A 116 -10.24 9.56 -3.37
CA GLY A 116 -9.40 9.70 -2.18
C GLY A 116 -8.29 10.74 -2.31
N LYS A 117 -8.19 11.40 -3.48
CA LYS A 117 -7.08 12.30 -3.85
C LYS A 117 -5.69 11.68 -3.64
N LEU A 118 -5.59 10.37 -3.83
CA LEU A 118 -4.40 9.58 -3.57
C LEU A 118 -3.42 9.66 -4.76
N VAL A 119 -2.12 9.61 -4.47
CA VAL A 119 -1.05 9.63 -5.46
C VAL A 119 -0.14 8.40 -5.34
N ASP A 120 0.25 7.80 -6.47
CA ASP A 120 1.31 6.78 -6.51
C ASP A 120 2.65 7.45 -6.16
N VAL A 121 3.13 7.18 -4.95
CA VAL A 121 4.35 7.79 -4.40
C VAL A 121 5.55 7.44 -5.25
N TRP A 122 5.68 6.17 -5.65
CA TRP A 122 6.83 5.74 -6.40
C TRP A 122 6.85 6.40 -7.77
N ARG A 123 5.71 6.44 -8.46
CA ARG A 123 5.66 7.07 -9.79
C ARG A 123 5.86 8.58 -9.72
N THR A 124 5.46 9.21 -8.61
CA THR A 124 5.71 10.63 -8.36
C THR A 124 7.20 10.91 -8.18
N LEU A 125 7.90 10.09 -7.40
CA LEU A 125 9.35 10.25 -7.15
C LEU A 125 10.22 9.79 -8.34
N HIS A 126 9.73 8.82 -9.11
CA HIS A 126 10.48 8.18 -10.20
C HIS A 126 9.63 8.08 -11.48
N PRO A 127 9.33 9.22 -12.15
CA PRO A 127 8.37 9.27 -13.26
C PRO A 127 8.81 8.47 -14.50
N ASN A 128 10.12 8.32 -14.71
CA ASN A 128 10.70 7.71 -15.91
C ASN A 128 11.44 6.38 -15.63
N MET A 129 11.44 5.90 -14.38
CA MET A 129 12.17 4.68 -14.04
C MET A 129 11.25 3.46 -14.08
N THR A 130 11.78 2.39 -14.65
CA THR A 130 11.17 1.06 -14.58
C THR A 130 11.76 0.31 -13.39
N ALA A 131 10.90 -0.08 -12.45
CA ALA A 131 11.28 -0.86 -11.28
C ALA A 131 10.21 -1.90 -10.96
N PHE A 132 10.64 -3.09 -10.57
CA PHE A 132 9.77 -4.23 -10.28
C PHE A 132 10.01 -4.68 -8.84
N SER A 133 8.93 -5.01 -8.13
CA SER A 133 9.01 -5.49 -6.74
C SER A 133 8.80 -7.00 -6.63
N ARG A 134 8.29 -7.64 -7.68
CA ARG A 134 8.08 -9.09 -7.76
C ARG A 134 8.69 -9.65 -9.04
N THR A 135 9.33 -10.80 -8.87
CA THR A 135 9.82 -11.65 -9.95
C THR A 135 9.21 -13.03 -9.76
N GLN A 136 8.47 -13.53 -10.74
CA GLN A 136 7.90 -14.87 -10.74
C GLN A 136 8.27 -15.59 -12.03
N VAL A 137 8.58 -16.89 -11.95
CA VAL A 137 8.76 -17.74 -13.13
C VAL A 137 7.47 -18.54 -13.31
N ILE A 138 6.72 -18.29 -14.39
CA ILE A 138 5.50 -19.04 -14.74
C ILE A 138 5.74 -19.71 -16.08
N LEU A 139 5.66 -21.05 -16.12
CA LEU A 139 5.86 -21.84 -17.35
C LEU A 139 7.17 -21.50 -18.08
N GLY A 140 8.26 -21.31 -17.33
CA GLY A 140 9.58 -20.94 -17.86
C GLY A 140 9.72 -19.48 -18.30
N LYS A 141 8.69 -18.64 -18.13
CA LYS A 141 8.74 -17.19 -18.44
C LYS A 141 8.79 -16.36 -17.17
N MET A 142 9.75 -15.42 -17.09
CA MET A 142 9.81 -14.44 -16.00
C MET A 142 8.70 -13.39 -16.16
N LYS A 143 7.80 -13.31 -15.18
CA LYS A 143 6.88 -12.19 -14.94
C LYS A 143 7.48 -11.25 -13.90
N LEU A 144 7.43 -9.96 -14.20
CA LEU A 144 7.84 -8.89 -13.31
C LEU A 144 6.65 -7.96 -13.08
N GLU A 145 6.38 -7.65 -11.81
CA GLU A 145 5.26 -6.81 -11.38
C GLU A 145 5.68 -5.87 -10.25
N LYS A 146 4.95 -4.76 -10.08
CA LYS A 146 5.27 -3.70 -9.12
C LYS A 146 4.17 -3.57 -8.07
N ILE A 147 4.58 -3.60 -6.81
CA ILE A 147 3.80 -3.34 -5.61
C ILE A 147 3.62 -1.83 -5.55
N LEU A 148 2.36 -1.42 -5.54
CA LEU A 148 1.96 -0.02 -5.55
C LEU A 148 1.75 0.46 -4.10
N SER A 149 2.24 1.65 -3.80
CA SER A 149 2.00 2.35 -2.53
C SER A 149 1.41 3.72 -2.84
N ILE A 150 0.21 4.00 -2.34
CA ILE A 150 -0.52 5.22 -2.65
C ILE A 150 -0.73 6.04 -1.38
N ILE A 151 -0.39 7.33 -1.43
CA ILE A 151 -0.50 8.29 -0.31
C ILE A 151 -1.57 9.34 -0.65
N GLY A 152 -2.47 9.63 0.28
CA GLY A 152 -3.45 10.72 0.23
C GLY A 152 -2.86 12.07 0.61
N PRO A 153 -3.56 13.19 0.31
CA PRO A 153 -2.97 14.51 0.38
C PRO A 153 -3.12 15.10 1.79
N SER A 154 -2.19 14.79 2.70
CA SER A 154 -1.88 15.61 3.88
C SER A 154 -0.79 15.02 4.80
N VAL A 155 0.27 14.43 4.24
CA VAL A 155 1.51 14.18 5.02
C VAL A 155 2.60 15.14 4.53
N CYS A 156 2.48 16.39 4.97
CA CYS A 156 3.50 17.44 4.86
C CYS A 156 3.77 18.01 6.24
#